data_AF-A0AAE0X6X8-F1
#
_entry.id   AF-A0AAE0X6X8-F1
#
_cell.length_a   1.000
_cell.length_b   1.000
_cell.length_c   1.000
_cell.angle_alpha   90.00
_cell.angle_beta   90.00
_cell.angle_gamma   90.00
#
_symmetry.space_group_name_H-M   'P 1'
#
loop_
_entity.id
_entity.type
_entity.pdbx_description
1 polymer ?
#
loop_
_entity_poly.entity_id
_entity_poly.type
_entity_poly.pdbx_seq_one_letter_code
_entity_poly.pdbx_strand_id
1 'polypeptide(L)'
;MGFLHQNRVETKGGLRYLRSGRAKTLPNPKLTLTGCDHGIIPSIFGKKASRGIETSPKYQNQVKQCRDITDAVSMVISASAYEGSTIFLDLGLWEGTLIKRELYL
;
A
#
# COMPACT_ATOMS: atom_id res chain seq x y z
N MET A 1 19.62 27.74 -31.73
CA MET A 1 20.31 26.86 -30.76
C MET A 1 19.27 26.04 -30.02
N GLY A 2 19.12 24.76 -30.35
CA GLY A 2 18.16 23.87 -29.68
C GLY A 2 18.84 23.11 -28.54
N PHE A 3 18.41 23.31 -27.30
CA PHE A 3 18.81 22.47 -26.17
C PHE A 3 18.13 21.10 -26.31
N LEU A 4 18.79 20.15 -26.96
CA LEU A 4 18.40 18.75 -26.89
C LEU A 4 18.68 18.25 -25.46
N HIS A 5 17.68 18.30 -24.58
CA HIS A 5 17.73 17.55 -23.33
C HIS A 5 17.75 16.06 -23.69
N GLN A 6 18.95 15.47 -23.74
CA GLN A 6 19.11 14.03 -23.89
C GLN A 6 18.52 13.34 -22.66
N ASN A 7 17.27 12.90 -22.79
CA ASN A 7 16.64 12.04 -21.83
C ASN A 7 17.17 10.62 -22.04
N ARG A 8 17.92 10.10 -21.07
CA ARG A 8 18.44 8.73 -21.10
C ARG A 8 17.85 7.93 -19.95
N VAL A 9 17.34 6.75 -20.27
CA VAL A 9 16.96 5.77 -19.24
C VAL A 9 18.22 5.07 -18.77
N GLU A 10 18.43 5.03 -17.46
CA GLU A 10 19.54 4.32 -16.83
C GLU A 10 19.01 3.34 -15.79
N THR A 11 19.76 2.26 -15.54
CA THR A 11 19.41 1.22 -14.56
C THR A 11 20.53 1.09 -13.53
N LYS A 12 20.19 1.13 -12.23
CA LYS A 12 21.14 0.93 -11.12
C LYS A 12 20.41 0.30 -9.95
N GLY A 13 20.94 -0.81 -9.41
CA GLY A 13 20.32 -1.53 -8.30
C GLY A 13 18.91 -2.04 -8.60
N GLY A 14 18.65 -2.48 -9.84
CA GLY A 14 17.32 -2.96 -10.28
C GLY A 14 16.30 -1.86 -10.57
N LEU A 15 16.59 -0.60 -10.25
CA LEU A 15 15.70 0.53 -10.51
C LEU A 15 16.04 1.22 -11.83
N ARG A 16 15.01 1.50 -12.64
CA ARG A 16 15.12 2.34 -13.83
C ARG A 16 14.87 3.79 -13.44
N TYR A 17 15.65 4.71 -14.00
CA TYR A 17 15.49 6.14 -13.75
C TYR A 17 15.72 6.95 -15.02
N LEU A 18 15.05 8.10 -15.08
CA LEU A 18 15.21 9.05 -16.17
C LEU A 18 16.30 10.05 -15.80
N ARG A 19 17.36 10.10 -16.60
CA ARG A 19 18.36 11.16 -16.54
C ARG A 19 17.99 12.21 -17.57
N SER A 20 17.79 13.45 -17.12
CA SER A 20 17.60 14.62 -17.99
C SER A 20 18.72 15.62 -17.71
N GLY A 21 19.76 15.60 -18.55
CA GLY A 21 20.99 16.36 -18.29
C GLY A 21 21.68 15.93 -16.98
N ARG A 22 21.79 16.86 -16.02
CA ARG A 22 22.35 16.59 -14.67
C ARG A 22 21.30 16.13 -13.66
N ALA A 23 20.01 16.28 -13.96
CA ALA A 23 18.93 15.86 -13.08
C ALA A 23 18.64 14.36 -13.24
N LYS A 24 18.26 13.72 -12.13
CA LYS A 24 17.86 12.31 -12.08
C LYS A 24 16.47 12.23 -11.46
N THR A 25 15.52 11.71 -12.21
CA THR A 25 14.17 11.41 -11.73
C THR A 25 14.09 9.92 -11.43
N LEU A 26 13.91 9.60 -10.16
CA LEU A 26 13.63 8.26 -9.69
C LEU A 26 12.10 8.05 -9.71
N PRO A 27 11.57 7.00 -10.35
CA PRO A 27 10.20 6.58 -10.06
C PRO A 27 10.12 6.21 -8.58
N ASN A 28 8.95 6.41 -7.96
CA ASN A 28 8.71 6.06 -6.57
C ASN A 28 9.16 4.60 -6.36
N PRO A 29 10.18 4.32 -5.53
CA PRO A 29 10.73 2.98 -5.37
C PRO A 29 9.82 2.09 -4.50
N LYS A 30 8.53 2.39 -4.46
CA LYS A 30 7.54 1.70 -3.64
C LYS A 30 6.42 1.19 -4.54
N LEU A 31 6.03 -0.06 -4.32
CA LEU A 31 4.89 -0.69 -4.95
C LEU A 31 3.77 -0.80 -3.91
N THR A 32 2.55 -0.41 -4.29
CA THR A 32 1.38 -0.59 -3.43
C THR A 32 0.54 -1.73 -3.98
N LEU A 33 0.35 -2.78 -3.17
CA LEU A 33 -0.61 -3.84 -3.43
C LEU A 33 -1.94 -3.48 -2.77
N THR A 34 -3.03 -3.63 -3.51
CA THR A 34 -4.41 -3.44 -3.04
C THR A 34 -5.28 -4.60 -3.56
N GLY A 35 -6.56 -4.65 -3.19
CA GLY A 35 -7.45 -5.75 -3.59
C GLY A 35 -7.22 -7.05 -2.82
N CYS A 36 -7.20 -6.97 -1.49
CA CYS A 36 -7.15 -8.13 -0.62
C CYS A 36 -8.46 -8.93 -0.68
N ASP A 37 -8.38 -10.24 -0.90
CA ASP A 37 -9.54 -11.13 -0.86
C ASP A 37 -10.17 -11.15 0.54
N HIS A 38 -11.50 -11.00 0.61
CA HIS A 38 -12.23 -11.06 1.88
C HIS A 38 -12.01 -12.37 2.64
N GLY A 39 -11.89 -13.50 1.93
CA GLY A 39 -11.80 -14.83 2.53
C GLY A 39 -10.54 -15.05 3.38
N ILE A 40 -9.45 -14.36 3.06
CA ILE A 40 -8.16 -14.55 3.76
C ILE A 40 -8.02 -13.65 4.98
N ILE A 41 -8.78 -12.56 5.09
CA ILE A 41 -8.63 -11.53 6.14
C ILE A 41 -8.72 -12.13 7.56
N PRO A 42 -9.73 -12.99 7.89
CA PRO A 42 -9.83 -13.61 9.21
C PRO A 42 -8.64 -14.49 9.57
N SER A 43 -8.07 -15.19 8.59
CA SER A 43 -6.96 -16.11 8.80
C SER A 43 -5.62 -15.40 9.03
N ILE A 44 -5.41 -14.27 8.36
CA ILE A 44 -4.14 -13.52 8.41
C ILE A 44 -4.13 -12.56 9.60
N PHE A 45 -5.22 -11.80 9.81
CA PHE A 45 -5.25 -10.72 10.79
C PHE A 45 -5.97 -11.08 12.09
N GLY A 46 -6.65 -12.23 12.12
CA GLY A 46 -7.44 -12.65 13.27
C GLY A 46 -8.75 -11.87 13.43
N LYS A 47 -9.61 -12.35 14.32
CA LYS A 47 -11.01 -11.89 14.43
C LYS A 47 -11.15 -10.40 14.75
N LYS A 48 -10.31 -9.86 15.64
CA LYS A 48 -10.44 -8.48 16.12
C LYS A 48 -10.12 -7.47 15.01
N ALA A 49 -8.99 -7.64 14.33
CA ALA A 49 -8.61 -6.78 13.20
C ALA A 49 -9.56 -6.97 12.01
N SER A 50 -9.99 -8.21 11.74
CA SER A 50 -10.96 -8.50 10.66
C SER A 50 -12.27 -7.76 10.87
N ARG A 51 -12.82 -7.80 12.09
CA ARG A 51 -14.00 -7.01 12.42
C ARG A 51 -13.77 -5.51 12.18
N GLY A 52 -12.61 -4.98 12.57
CA GLY A 52 -12.28 -3.58 12.30
C GLY A 52 -12.20 -3.24 10.82
N ILE A 53 -11.61 -4.13 10.00
CA ILE A 53 -11.56 -3.98 8.55
C ILE A 53 -12.97 -4.00 7.96
N GLU A 54 -13.77 -4.99 8.36
CA GLU A 54 -15.15 -5.17 7.91
C GLU A 54 -16.02 -3.96 8.26
N THR A 55 -15.84 -3.32 9.42
CA THR A 55 -16.61 -2.13 9.80
C THR A 55 -16.11 -0.83 9.15
N SER A 56 -15.00 -0.86 8.40
CA SER A 56 -14.49 0.32 7.71
C SER A 56 -15.45 0.78 6.60
N PRO A 57 -15.64 2.10 6.40
CA PRO A 57 -16.45 2.61 5.29
C PRO A 57 -15.97 2.11 3.93
N LYS A 58 -14.65 1.95 3.77
CA LYS A 58 -14.03 1.49 2.53
C LYS A 58 -14.45 0.06 2.19
N TYR A 59 -14.34 -0.85 3.15
CA TYR A 59 -14.79 -2.24 2.99
C TYR A 59 -16.29 -2.31 2.69
N GLN A 60 -17.11 -1.64 3.50
CA GLN A 60 -18.57 -1.64 3.35
C GLN A 60 -19.02 -1.11 1.99
N ASN A 61 -18.36 -0.07 1.47
CA ASN A 61 -18.65 0.45 0.14
C ASN A 61 -18.28 -0.53 -0.98
N GLN A 62 -17.20 -1.29 -0.82
CA GLN A 62 -16.77 -2.29 -1.81
C GLN A 62 -17.65 -3.54 -1.80
N VAL A 63 -18.11 -3.98 -0.62
CA VAL A 63 -19.13 -5.03 -0.49
C VAL A 63 -20.44 -4.61 -1.16
N LYS A 64 -20.89 -3.36 -0.98
CA LYS A 64 -22.08 -2.82 -1.67
C LYS A 64 -21.93 -2.79 -3.19
N GLN A 65 -20.71 -2.74 -3.70
CA GLN A 65 -20.40 -2.82 -5.13
C GLN A 65 -20.22 -4.26 -5.60
N CYS A 66 -20.55 -5.25 -4.78
CA CYS A 66 -20.40 -6.69 -5.06
C CYS A 66 -18.94 -7.08 -5.40
N ARG A 67 -17.95 -6.39 -4.83
CA ARG A 67 -16.55 -6.81 -4.94
C ARG A 67 -16.26 -7.91 -3.93
N ASP A 68 -15.52 -8.92 -4.36
CA ASP A 68 -14.94 -10.00 -3.58
C ASP A 68 -13.60 -9.62 -2.92
N ILE A 69 -13.05 -8.48 -3.34
CA ILE A 69 -11.80 -7.91 -2.83
C ILE A 69 -12.03 -6.54 -2.18
N THR A 70 -11.13 -6.19 -1.26
CA THR A 70 -11.12 -4.89 -0.57
C THR A 70 -9.77 -4.19 -0.65
N ASP A 71 -9.81 -2.87 -0.76
CA ASP A 71 -8.65 -2.00 -0.60
C ASP A 71 -8.52 -1.46 0.84
N ALA A 72 -9.40 -1.89 1.76
CA ALA A 72 -9.26 -1.62 3.19
C ALA A 72 -8.02 -2.31 3.78
N VAL A 73 -7.47 -3.30 3.09
CA VAL A 73 -6.14 -3.84 3.33
C VAL A 73 -5.26 -3.46 2.15
N SER A 74 -4.12 -2.85 2.42
CA SER A 74 -3.12 -2.57 1.39
C SER A 74 -1.72 -2.82 1.93
N MET A 75 -0.75 -3.02 1.05
CA MET A 75 0.63 -3.24 1.42
C MET A 75 1.52 -2.34 0.58
N VAL A 76 2.46 -1.66 1.21
CA VAL A 76 3.52 -0.92 0.53
C VAL A 76 4.81 -1.72 0.65
N ILE A 77 5.37 -2.10 -0.49
CA ILE A 77 6.63 -2.84 -0.61
C ILE A 77 7.70 -1.85 -1.07
N SER A 78 8.76 -1.69 -0.28
CA SER A 78 9.93 -0.92 -0.71
C SER A 78 10.80 -1.75 -1.65
N ALA A 79 11.42 -1.08 -2.63
CA ALA A 79 12.46 -1.68 -3.45
C ALA A 79 13.78 -1.90 -2.67
N SER A 80 13.91 -1.31 -1.47
CA SER A 80 15.03 -1.57 -0.58
C SER A 80 14.76 -2.82 0.26
N ALA A 81 15.66 -3.80 0.16
CA ALA A 81 15.61 -5.01 0.98
C ALA A 81 15.71 -4.73 2.49
N TYR A 82 16.23 -3.56 2.89
CA TYR A 82 16.36 -3.16 4.29
C TYR A 82 15.10 -2.50 4.88
N GLU A 83 14.21 -1.98 4.03
CA GLU A 83 13.03 -1.24 4.49
C GLU A 83 11.78 -2.13 4.66
N GLY A 84 11.82 -3.37 4.14
CA GLY A 84 10.73 -4.34 4.27
C GLY A 84 9.42 -3.88 3.60
N SER A 85 8.31 -4.47 4.05
CA SER A 85 6.95 -4.14 3.61
C SER A 85 6.09 -3.68 4.78
N THR A 86 5.24 -2.68 4.55
CA THR A 86 4.26 -2.20 5.54
C THR A 86 2.85 -2.53 5.08
N ILE A 87 2.08 -3.21 5.93
CA ILE A 87 0.66 -3.44 5.72
C ILE A 87 -0.13 -2.32 6.38
N PHE A 88 -1.09 -1.75 5.66
CA PHE A 88 -2.01 -0.74 6.13
C PHE A 88 -3.41 -1.33 6.19
N LEU A 89 -4.07 -1.14 7.33
CA LEU A 89 -5.44 -1.54 7.58
C LEU A 89 -6.29 -0.29 7.79
N ASP A 90 -7.30 -0.12 6.94
CA ASP A 90 -8.40 0.81 7.15
C ASP A 90 -9.40 0.15 8.09
N LEU A 91 -9.67 0.79 9.22
CA LEU A 91 -10.48 0.22 10.30
C LEU A 91 -11.66 1.15 10.60
N GLY A 92 -12.79 0.56 10.98
CA GLY A 92 -13.88 1.29 11.60
C GLY A 92 -13.38 2.07 12.82
N LEU A 93 -13.90 3.29 13.02
CA LEU A 93 -13.39 4.23 14.02
C LEU A 93 -13.37 3.62 15.44
N TRP A 94 -14.44 2.92 15.81
CA TRP A 94 -14.56 2.32 17.13
C TRP A 94 -13.59 1.15 17.32
N GLU A 95 -13.60 0.18 16.41
CA GLU A 95 -12.70 -0.98 16.44
C GLU A 95 -11.22 -0.55 16.37
N GLY A 96 -10.89 0.41 15.50
CA GLY A 96 -9.54 0.96 15.38
C GLY A 96 -9.08 1.63 16.66
N THR A 97 -9.96 2.36 17.35
CA THR A 97 -9.65 2.97 18.65
C THR A 97 -9.38 1.89 19.73
N LEU A 98 -10.19 0.82 19.76
CA LEU A 98 -10.00 -0.28 20.69
C LEU A 98 -8.70 -1.07 20.43
N ILE A 99 -8.36 -1.30 19.16
CA ILE A 99 -7.10 -1.94 18.76
C ILE A 99 -5.92 -1.05 19.14
N LYS A 100 -5.99 0.26 18.84
CA LYS A 100 -4.93 1.21 19.20
C LYS A 100 -4.67 1.24 20.71
N ARG A 101 -5.73 1.23 21.53
CA ARG A 101 -5.60 1.18 22.99
C ARG A 101 -4.84 -0.07 23.43
N GLU A 102 -5.23 -1.24 22.97
CA GLU A 102 -4.58 -2.49 23.38
C GLU A 102 -3.09 -2.58 22.95
N LEU A 103 -2.73 -2.01 21.79
CA LEU A 103 -1.36 -2.12 21.27
C LEU A 103 -0.39 -1.08 21.81
N TYR A 104 -0.88 0.09 22.24
CA TYR A 104 -0.02 1.26 22.48
C TYR A 104 -0.33 2.03 23.77
N LEU A 105 -1.35 1.65 24.54
CA LEU A 105 -1.75 2.29 25.79
C LEU A 105 -1.89 1.25 26.90
#